data_AF-A0A938SCK7-F1
#
_entry.id   AF-A0A938SCK7-F1
#
_cell.length_a   1.000
_cell.length_b   1.000
_cell.length_c   1.000
_cell.angle_alpha   90.00
_cell.angle_beta   90.00
_cell.angle_gamma   90.00
#
_symmetry.space_group_name_H-M   'P 1'
#
loop_
_entity.id
_entity.type
_entity.pdbx_description
1 polymer ?
#
loop_
_entity_poly.entity_id
_entity_poly.type
_entity_poly.pdbx_seq_one_letter_code
_entity_poly.pdbx_strand_id
1 'polypeptide(L)' 'METSVQKNPALLKLDLYCRGIQIDASCTLAADGRPMLRTRAGLGSGLEVVLPGGLYTNIPVEEKFVPATPYRLH' A
#
# COMPACT_ATOMS: atom_id res chain seq x y z
N MET A 1 -22.35 8.36 8.18
CA MET A 1 -21.18 7.52 7.84
C MET A 1 -19.95 8.42 7.89
N GLU A 2 -18.88 7.98 8.57
CA GLU A 2 -17.61 8.72 8.63
C GLU A 2 -16.92 8.67 7.26
N THR A 3 -16.64 9.84 6.68
CA THR A 3 -16.08 10.01 5.33
C THR A 3 -14.61 10.43 5.33
N SER A 4 -14.04 10.77 6.50
CA SER A 4 -12.61 11.02 6.64
C SER A 4 -11.81 9.74 6.47
N VAL A 5 -10.89 9.75 5.49
CA VAL A 5 -9.97 8.63 5.22
C VAL A 5 -9.11 8.31 6.46
N GLN A 6 -8.69 9.33 7.20
CA GLN A 6 -7.83 9.18 8.39
C GLN A 6 -8.53 8.44 9.54
N LYS A 7 -9.86 8.51 9.61
CA LYS A 7 -10.65 7.94 10.71
C LYS A 7 -11.37 6.64 10.34
N ASN A 8 -11.28 6.23 9.08
CA ASN A 8 -12.02 5.09 8.57
C ASN A 8 -11.07 4.11 7.83
N PRO A 9 -10.66 3.01 8.49
CA PRO A 9 -9.77 2.01 7.91
C PRO A 9 -10.26 1.41 6.59
N ALA A 10 -11.58 1.30 6.38
CA ALA A 10 -12.14 0.80 5.12
C ALA A 10 -11.98 1.82 3.98
N LEU A 11 -12.13 3.11 4.26
CA LEU A 11 -11.86 4.17 3.28
C LEU A 11 -10.37 4.30 3.00
N LEU A 12 -9.52 4.19 4.03
CA LEU A 12 -8.06 4.16 3.85
C LEU A 12 -7.63 3.00 2.97
N LYS A 13 -8.19 1.80 3.20
CA LYS A 13 -7.95 0.63 2.34
C LYS A 13 -8.27 0.93 0.87
N LEU A 14 -9.46 1.50 0.61
CA LEU A 14 -9.86 1.83 -0.75
C LEU A 14 -8.96 2.89 -1.39
N ASP A 15 -8.59 3.93 -0.64
CA ASP A 15 -7.75 5.01 -1.18
C ASP A 15 -6.31 4.52 -1.46
N LEU A 16 -5.76 3.66 -0.60
CA LEU A 16 -4.48 3.00 -0.83
C LEU A 16 -4.49 2.08 -2.06
N TYR A 17 -5.59 1.36 -2.33
CA TYR A 17 -5.72 0.60 -3.58
C TYR A 17 -5.69 1.48 -4.83
N CYS A 18 -6.30 2.66 -4.77
CA CYS A 18 -6.42 3.56 -5.91
C CYS A 18 -5.17 4.41 -6.14
N ARG A 19 -4.44 4.75 -5.07
CA ARG A 19 -3.31 5.70 -5.12
C ARG A 19 -1.95 5.07 -4.85
N GLY A 20 -1.93 3.90 -4.21
CA GLY A 20 -0.69 3.25 -3.80
C GLY A 20 0.06 3.99 -2.68
N ILE A 21 1.28 3.54 -2.39
CA ILE A 21 2.16 4.14 -1.39
C ILE A 21 3.60 4.17 -1.88
N GLN A 22 4.33 5.24 -1.55
CA GLN A 22 5.77 5.32 -1.76
C GLN A 22 6.50 4.69 -0.58
N ILE A 23 7.52 3.88 -0.86
CA ILE A 23 8.40 3.35 0.18
C ILE A 23 9.65 4.21 0.23
N ASP A 24 9.94 4.79 1.39
CA ASP A 24 11.15 5.57 1.60
C ASP A 24 12.40 4.69 1.69
N ALA A 25 13.56 5.27 1.38
CA ALA A 25 14.83 4.59 1.47
C ALA A 25 15.22 4.22 2.92
N SER A 26 14.58 4.80 3.94
CA SER A 26 14.71 4.38 5.34
C SER A 26 14.22 2.95 5.61
N CYS A 27 13.32 2.43 4.78
CA CYS A 27 12.73 1.11 4.98
C CYS A 27 13.70 -0.03 4.61
N THR A 28 13.86 -0.99 5.52
CA THR A 28 14.71 -2.18 5.35
C THR A 28 14.00 -3.32 4.61
N LEU A 29 13.45 -3.04 3.42
CA LEU A 29 12.69 -4.03 2.64
C LEU A 29 13.47 -5.33 2.33
N ALA A 30 14.78 -5.24 2.20
CA ALA A 30 15.64 -6.40 1.94
C ALA A 30 15.79 -7.32 3.16
N ALA A 31 15.59 -6.81 4.38
CA ALA A 31 15.67 -7.59 5.62
C ALA A 31 14.29 -8.07 6.09
N ASP A 32 13.26 -7.25 5.92
CA ASP A 32 11.94 -7.46 6.53
C ASP A 32 10.83 -7.78 5.52
N GLY A 33 11.15 -7.75 4.21
CA GLY A 33 10.20 -7.92 3.12
C GLY A 33 10.46 -9.15 2.25
N ARG A 34 9.44 -9.53 1.48
CA ARG A 34 9.58 -10.49 0.37
C ARG A 34 9.81 -9.70 -0.93
N PRO A 35 10.62 -10.22 -1.87
CA PRO A 35 10.77 -9.59 -3.18
C PRO A 35 9.41 -9.43 -3.88
N MET A 36 9.22 -8.29 -4.54
CA MET A 36 8.00 -8.04 -5.32
C MET A 36 8.06 -8.89 -6.59
N LEU A 37 7.19 -9.87 -6.69
CA LEU A 37 7.12 -10.77 -7.85
C LEU A 37 5.94 -10.36 -8.72
N ARG A 38 6.21 -9.87 -9.94
CA ARG A 38 5.15 -9.66 -10.92
C ARG A 38 4.72 -11.00 -11.48
N THR A 39 3.63 -11.54 -10.96
CA THR A 39 2.98 -12.70 -11.58
C THR A 39 2.17 -12.27 -12.80
N ARG A 40 1.84 -13.23 -13.67
CA ARG A 40 1.02 -12.98 -14.85
C ARG A 40 -0.34 -12.40 -14.40
N ALA A 41 -0.68 -11.21 -14.88
CA ALA A 41 -1.80 -10.33 -14.44
C ALA A 41 -1.49 -9.28 -13.36
N GLY A 42 -0.24 -9.15 -12.89
CA GLY A 42 0.13 -8.11 -11.91
C GLY A 42 -0.39 -8.36 -10.49
N LEU A 43 -0.91 -9.56 -10.23
CA LEU A 43 -1.33 -9.99 -8.90
C LEU A 43 -0.10 -10.37 -8.07
N GLY A 44 0.00 -9.86 -6.84
CA GLY A 44 1.07 -10.23 -5.89
C GLY A 44 2.32 -9.34 -5.88
N SER A 45 2.35 -8.26 -6.67
CA SER A 45 3.40 -7.23 -6.60
C SER A 45 2.86 -5.99 -5.86
N GLY A 46 2.89 -6.02 -4.53
CA GLY A 46 2.43 -4.90 -3.70
C GLY A 46 2.92 -5.05 -2.26
N LEU A 47 2.78 -4.00 -1.46
CA LEU A 47 3.08 -4.04 -0.03
C LEU A 47 1.88 -4.62 0.74
N GLU A 48 2.06 -5.79 1.36
CA GLU A 48 1.05 -6.38 2.24
C GLU A 48 1.06 -5.69 3.61
N VAL A 49 -0.08 -5.13 4.02
CA VAL A 49 -0.24 -4.52 5.35
C VAL A 49 -1.54 -4.93 6.03
N VAL A 50 -1.55 -4.84 7.36
CA VAL A 50 -2.74 -4.97 8.20
C VAL A 50 -3.10 -3.60 8.76
N LEU A 51 -4.22 -3.04 8.30
CA LEU A 51 -4.77 -1.78 8.81
C LEU A 51 -5.54 -2.01 10.13
N PRO A 52 -5.84 -0.95 10.90
CA PRO A 52 -6.62 -1.07 12.13
C PRO A 52 -7.93 -1.84 11.93
N GLY A 53 -8.28 -2.67 12.91
CA GLY A 53 -9.43 -3.58 12.83
C GLY A 53 -9.16 -4.87 12.04
N GLY A 54 -7.90 -5.19 11.73
CA GLY A 54 -7.53 -6.44 11.08
C GLY A 54 -7.79 -6.47 9.57
N LEU A 55 -7.90 -5.30 8.94
CA LEU A 55 -8.16 -5.20 7.50
C LEU A 55 -6.87 -5.38 6.71
N TYR A 56 -6.77 -6.49 5.99
CA TYR A 56 -5.65 -6.77 5.09
C TYR A 56 -5.77 -5.98 3.79
N THR A 57 -4.66 -5.47 3.26
CA THR A 57 -4.61 -4.87 1.93
C THR A 57 -3.23 -5.04 1.30
N ASN A 58 -3.23 -5.26 -0.02
CA ASN A 58 -2.04 -5.28 -0.86
C ASN A 58 -1.96 -3.92 -1.57
N ILE A 59 -0.98 -3.10 -1.22
CA ILE A 59 -0.89 -1.72 -1.69
C ILE A 59 0.03 -1.65 -2.92
N PRO A 60 -0.42 -1.06 -4.04
CA PRO A 60 0.43 -0.67 -5.17
C PRO A 60 1.64 0.18 -4.74
N VAL A 61 2.84 -0.16 -5.22
CA VAL A 61 4.07 0.65 -4.94
C VAL A 61 4.93 0.91 -6.18
N GLU A 62 4.69 0.23 -7.31
CA GLU A 62 5.49 0.34 -8.54
C GLU A 62 4.67 0.87 -9.73
N GLU A 63 3.37 1.06 -9.56
CA GLU A 63 2.44 1.48 -10.59
C GLU A 63 2.68 2.93 -11.00
N LYS A 64 2.37 3.25 -12.26
CA LYS A 64 2.64 4.58 -12.84
C LYS A 64 2.00 5.75 -12.08
N PHE A 65 0.93 5.50 -11.31
CA PHE A 65 0.25 6.51 -10.51
C PHE A 65 0.88 6.71 -9.12
N VAL A 66 1.69 5.76 -8.63
CA VAL A 66 2.29 5.81 -7.29
C VAL A 66 3.17 7.05 -7.07
N PRO A 67 3.95 7.56 -8.04
CA PRO A 67 4.71 8.80 -7.84
C PRO A 67 3.86 10.02 -7.44
N ALA A 68 2.56 10.04 -7.74
CA ALA A 68 1.64 11.13 -7.38
C ALA A 68 0.84 10.89 -6.09
N THR A 69 1.09 9.77 -5.38
CA THR A 69 0.37 9.43 -4.15
C THR A 69 0.71 10.40 -3.00
N PRO A 70 -0.24 10.71 -2.10
CA PRO A 70 0.06 11.45 -0.87
C PRO A 70 0.65 10.55 0.23
N TYR A 71 0.70 9.22 0.04
CA TYR A 71 1.12 8.28 1.06
C TYR A 71 2.61 7.92 0.95
N ARG A 72 3.31 7.99 2.07
CA ARG A 72 4.70 7.55 2.16
C ARG A 72 4.92 6.74 3.43
N LEU A 73 5.60 5.61 3.27
CA LEU A 73 6.06 4.76 4.36
C LEU A 73 7.50 5.14 4.69
N HIS A 74 7.79 5.40 5.97
CA HIS A 74 9.10 5.80 6.49
C HIS A 74 9.52 4.93 7.67
#